data_AF-A0A3S0AS24-F1
#
_entry.id   AF-A0A3S0AS24-F1
#
_cell.length_a   1.000
_cell.length_b   1.000
_cell.length_c   1.000
_cell.angle_alpha   90.00
_cell.angle_beta   90.00
_cell.angle_gamma   90.00
#
_symmetry.space_group_name_H-M   'P 1'
#
loop_
_entity.id
_entity.type
_entity.pdbx_description
1 polymer ?
#
loop_
_entity_poly.entity_id
_entity_poly.type
_entity_poly.pdbx_seq_one_letter_code
_entity_poly.pdbx_strand_id
1 'polypeptide(L)'
;MEHPVVGIARPVATGILGVAVSIGLSGCAGFYQQHRDFQNGWRTGEIVEIGRATEIQRSGRTDCRKTVSPNELALNRFAILADRSTGQRHAHIVMLDPETSLELGDIVSTNVVRCGTPIRVLSHARAPHG
;
A
#
# COMPACT_ATOMS: atom_id res chain seq x y z
N MET A 1 64.11 -20.97 -30.71
CA MET A 1 63.63 -22.01 -29.77
C MET A 1 63.60 -21.33 -28.40
N GLU A 2 62.71 -20.35 -28.18
CA GLU A 2 61.27 -20.47 -27.86
C GLU A 2 61.02 -21.18 -26.51
N HIS A 3 61.02 -20.42 -25.41
CA HIS A 3 60.18 -20.69 -24.25
C HIS A 3 59.63 -19.36 -23.71
N PRO A 4 58.32 -19.11 -23.81
CA PRO A 4 57.71 -17.85 -23.38
C PRO A 4 57.51 -17.80 -21.87
N VAL A 5 57.74 -16.61 -21.33
CA VAL A 5 57.42 -16.19 -19.96
C VAL A 5 55.92 -16.32 -19.74
N VAL A 6 55.52 -17.21 -18.82
CA VAL A 6 54.13 -17.31 -18.34
C VAL A 6 53.85 -16.11 -17.44
N GLY A 7 53.10 -15.15 -17.97
CA GLY A 7 52.57 -14.01 -17.23
C GLY A 7 51.56 -14.47 -16.19
N ILE A 8 51.78 -14.08 -14.93
CA ILE A 8 50.84 -14.28 -13.83
C ILE A 8 49.67 -13.32 -14.05
N ALA A 9 48.60 -13.81 -14.68
CA ALA A 9 47.31 -13.12 -14.69
C ALA A 9 46.65 -13.28 -13.32
N ARG A 10 46.60 -12.19 -12.54
CA ARG A 10 45.78 -12.12 -11.32
C ARG A 10 44.30 -12.22 -11.71
N PRO A 11 43.52 -13.17 -11.15
CA PRO A 11 42.10 -13.23 -11.43
C PRO A 11 41.37 -12.15 -10.63
N VAL A 12 41.22 -10.96 -11.23
CA VAL A 12 40.27 -9.94 -10.75
C VAL A 12 38.92 -10.23 -11.43
N ALA A 13 38.34 -11.39 -11.16
CA ALA A 13 37.04 -11.78 -11.72
C ALA A 13 36.25 -12.66 -10.76
N THR A 14 36.36 -12.41 -9.45
CA THR A 14 35.66 -13.19 -8.42
C THR A 14 35.03 -12.25 -7.39
N GLY A 15 34.31 -11.23 -7.85
CA GLY A 15 33.60 -10.30 -6.97
C GLY A 15 32.20 -9.91 -7.44
N ILE A 16 31.87 -10.10 -8.72
CA ILE A 16 30.62 -9.56 -9.30
C ILE A 16 29.51 -10.63 -9.43
N LEU A 17 29.86 -11.93 -9.41
CA LEU A 17 28.88 -13.01 -9.64
C LEU A 17 28.00 -13.35 -8.41
N GLY A 18 28.37 -12.92 -7.20
CA GLY A 18 27.62 -13.22 -5.97
C GLY A 18 26.41 -12.32 -5.72
N VAL A 19 26.35 -11.13 -6.34
CA VAL A 19 25.33 -10.10 -6.03
C VAL A 19 24.08 -10.23 -6.91
N ALA A 20 24.22 -10.77 -8.13
CA ALA A 20 23.11 -10.86 -9.08
C ALA A 20 22.01 -11.86 -8.68
N VAL A 21 22.36 -12.94 -7.97
CA VAL A 21 21.40 -13.98 -7.54
C VAL A 21 20.52 -13.50 -6.37
N SER A 22 21.03 -12.58 -5.54
CA SER A 22 20.31 -12.07 -4.36
C SER A 22 19.12 -11.18 -4.73
N ILE A 23 19.20 -10.45 -5.85
CA ILE A 23 18.19 -9.47 -6.26
C ILE A 23 16.90 -10.16 -6.70
N GLY A 24 16.99 -11.31 -7.40
CA GLY A 24 15.82 -12.04 -7.89
C GLY A 24 14.92 -12.61 -6.78
N LEU A 25 15.52 -13.12 -5.69
CA LEU A 25 14.77 -13.73 -4.59
C LEU A 25 14.00 -12.70 -3.74
N SER A 26 14.55 -11.48 -3.61
CA SER A 26 13.90 -10.39 -2.87
C SER A 26 12.60 -9.93 -3.53
N GLY A 27 12.54 -9.92 -4.87
CA GLY A 27 11.34 -9.55 -5.62
C GLY A 27 10.17 -10.51 -5.42
N CYS A 28 10.43 -11.82 -5.37
CA CYS A 28 9.40 -12.84 -5.14
C CYS A 28 8.81 -12.75 -3.73
N ALA A 29 9.64 -12.51 -2.71
CA ALA A 29 9.18 -12.35 -1.33
C ALA A 29 8.26 -11.13 -1.18
N GLY A 30 8.62 -10.01 -1.81
CA GLY A 30 7.78 -8.80 -1.83
C GLY A 30 6.42 -9.05 -2.49
N PHE A 31 6.40 -9.73 -3.64
CA PHE A 31 5.15 -10.08 -4.32
C PHE A 31 4.26 -11.00 -3.46
N TYR A 32 4.84 -12.02 -2.84
CA TYR A 32 4.11 -12.95 -1.98
C TYR A 32 3.50 -12.23 -0.77
N GLN A 33 4.27 -11.33 -0.15
CA GLN A 33 3.78 -10.53 0.96
C GLN A 33 2.64 -9.61 0.53
N GLN A 34 2.77 -8.92 -0.61
CA GLN A 34 1.70 -8.08 -1.15
C GLN A 34 0.42 -8.89 -1.43
N HIS A 35 0.54 -10.10 -1.96
CA HIS A 35 -0.61 -10.97 -2.16
C HIS A 35 -1.27 -11.34 -0.83
N ARG A 36 -0.49 -11.74 0.18
CA ARG A 36 -1.01 -12.07 1.52
C ARG A 36 -1.68 -10.87 2.18
N ASP A 37 -1.08 -9.70 2.11
CA ASP A 37 -1.65 -8.47 2.65
C ASP A 37 -3.00 -8.16 2.00
N PHE A 38 -3.08 -8.30 0.67
CA PHE A 38 -4.33 -8.14 -0.06
C PHE A 38 -5.42 -9.13 0.40
N GLN A 39 -5.08 -10.42 0.55
CA GLN A 39 -6.01 -11.44 1.04
C GLN A 39 -6.46 -11.13 2.48
N ASN A 40 -5.58 -10.57 3.30
CA ASN A 40 -5.87 -10.17 4.68
C ASN A 40 -6.64 -8.84 4.78
N GLY A 41 -7.04 -8.23 3.65
CA GLY A 41 -7.87 -7.03 3.60
C GLY A 41 -7.11 -5.72 3.55
N TRP A 42 -5.78 -5.72 3.42
CA TRP A 42 -5.02 -4.48 3.22
C TRP A 42 -5.23 -3.91 1.83
N ARG A 43 -5.52 -2.62 1.75
CA ARG A 43 -5.65 -1.88 0.49
C ARG A 43 -4.77 -0.65 0.53
N THR A 44 -4.10 -0.40 -0.58
CA THR A 44 -3.44 0.87 -0.86
C THR A 44 -4.26 1.59 -1.91
N GLY A 45 -4.70 2.80 -1.61
CA GLY A 45 -5.62 3.54 -2.47
C GLY A 45 -5.67 5.02 -2.15
N GLU A 46 -6.45 5.73 -2.95
CA GLU A 46 -6.65 7.17 -2.88
C GLU A 46 -7.88 7.50 -2.03
N ILE A 47 -7.79 8.48 -1.14
CA ILE A 47 -8.95 9.03 -0.44
C ILE A 47 -9.72 9.95 -1.38
N VAL A 48 -10.98 9.62 -1.66
CA VAL A 48 -11.79 10.38 -2.64
C VAL A 48 -13.01 11.06 -2.04
N GLU A 49 -13.34 10.76 -0.79
CA GLU A 49 -14.44 11.38 -0.06
C GLU A 49 -14.18 11.19 1.42
N ILE A 50 -14.49 12.21 2.23
CA ILE A 50 -14.40 12.18 3.69
C ILE A 50 -15.70 12.80 4.24
N GLY A 51 -16.29 12.19 5.26
CA GLY A 51 -17.50 12.70 5.88
C GLY A 51 -17.99 11.85 7.04
N ARG A 52 -19.09 12.25 7.65
CA ARG A 52 -19.83 11.42 8.61
C ARG A 52 -20.52 10.26 7.90
N ALA A 53 -20.92 9.24 8.65
CA ALA A 53 -21.59 8.06 8.11
C ALA A 53 -22.81 8.40 7.24
N THR A 54 -23.56 9.44 7.60
CA THR A 54 -24.78 9.92 6.92
C THR A 54 -24.51 10.82 5.72
N GLU A 55 -23.32 11.41 5.61
CA GLU A 55 -22.95 12.32 4.52
C GLU A 55 -22.48 11.54 3.28
N ILE A 56 -21.84 10.39 3.51
CA ILE A 56 -21.39 9.50 2.44
C ILE A 56 -22.57 8.67 1.93
N GLN A 57 -23.18 9.06 0.81
CA GLN A 57 -24.34 8.32 0.27
C GLN A 57 -23.94 7.04 -0.46
N ARG A 58 -22.71 6.97 -0.98
CA ARG A 58 -22.23 5.82 -1.75
C ARG A 58 -21.98 4.62 -0.84
N SER A 59 -22.10 3.42 -1.40
CA SER A 59 -21.66 2.18 -0.78
C SER A 59 -20.31 1.76 -1.36
N GLY A 60 -19.53 1.04 -0.56
CA GLY A 60 -18.28 0.41 -0.99
C GLY A 60 -18.43 -1.09 -1.15
N ARG A 61 -17.46 -1.71 -1.84
CA ARG A 61 -17.27 -3.17 -1.89
C ARG A 61 -17.08 -3.74 -0.49
N THR A 62 -16.39 -3.01 0.38
CA THR A 62 -16.47 -3.19 1.84
C THR A 62 -16.93 -1.88 2.47
N ASP A 63 -17.65 -1.98 3.59
CA ASP A 63 -18.26 -0.83 4.24
C ASP A 63 -18.23 -0.97 5.76
N CYS A 64 -17.30 -0.26 6.40
CA CYS A 64 -17.15 -0.31 7.85
C CYS A 64 -18.33 0.27 8.62
N ARG A 65 -19.19 1.08 8.00
CA ARG A 65 -20.39 1.61 8.67
C ARG A 65 -21.38 0.51 9.04
N LYS A 66 -21.29 -0.65 8.39
CA LYS A 66 -22.20 -1.79 8.63
C LYS A 66 -21.77 -2.70 9.78
N THR A 67 -20.54 -2.55 10.27
CA THR A 67 -19.95 -3.46 11.26
C THR A 67 -19.60 -2.77 12.58
N VAL A 68 -19.48 -1.45 12.59
CA VAL A 68 -19.22 -0.66 13.81
C VAL A 68 -20.49 -0.49 14.64
N SER A 69 -20.32 -0.21 15.94
CA SER A 69 -21.44 0.07 16.85
C SER A 69 -22.17 1.38 16.48
N PRO A 70 -23.43 1.56 16.91
CA PRO A 70 -24.16 2.82 16.68
C PRO A 70 -23.44 4.06 17.23
N ASN A 71 -22.74 3.92 18.37
CA ASN A 71 -21.97 5.00 18.96
C ASN A 71 -20.76 5.37 18.08
N GLU A 72 -20.02 4.38 17.60
CA GLU A 72 -18.91 4.61 16.67
C GLU A 72 -19.38 5.20 15.35
N LEU A 73 -20.56 4.80 14.87
CA LEU A 73 -21.17 5.35 13.66
C LEU A 73 -21.50 6.84 13.78
N ALA A 74 -21.92 7.28 14.96
CA ALA A 74 -22.29 8.67 15.24
C ALA A 74 -21.08 9.57 15.53
N LEU A 75 -20.04 9.03 16.19
CA LEU A 75 -18.88 9.80 16.62
C LEU A 75 -17.76 9.87 15.59
N ASN A 76 -17.56 8.81 14.80
CA ASN A 76 -16.44 8.74 13.88
C ASN A 76 -16.77 9.33 12.50
N ARG A 77 -15.71 9.83 11.86
CA ARG A 77 -15.73 10.12 10.43
C ARG A 77 -15.36 8.87 9.64
N PHE A 78 -15.72 8.87 8.38
CA PHE A 78 -15.45 7.81 7.42
C PHE A 78 -14.84 8.42 6.18
N ALA A 79 -14.15 7.58 5.40
CA ALA A 79 -13.66 7.96 4.10
C ALA A 79 -13.94 6.87 3.07
N ILE A 80 -14.08 7.29 1.81
CA ILE A 80 -14.03 6.39 0.67
C ILE A 80 -12.57 6.29 0.23
N LEU A 81 -12.00 5.09 0.35
CA LEU A 81 -10.74 4.69 -0.25
C LEU A 81 -11.03 4.03 -1.60
N ALA A 82 -10.42 4.53 -2.66
CA ALA A 82 -10.49 3.94 -3.99
C ALA A 82 -9.16 3.28 -4.38
N ASP A 83 -9.17 1.97 -4.61
CA ASP A 83 -7.99 1.22 -5.06
C ASP A 83 -8.19 0.63 -6.46
N ARG A 84 -7.10 0.27 -7.14
CA ARG A 84 -7.10 -0.36 -8.48
C ARG A 84 -6.37 -1.70 -8.50
N SER A 85 -6.30 -2.38 -7.36
CA SER A 85 -5.48 -3.58 -7.15
C SER A 85 -5.76 -4.73 -8.14
N THR A 86 -6.98 -4.84 -8.68
CA THR A 86 -7.37 -5.89 -9.64
C THR A 86 -7.63 -5.36 -11.05
N GLY A 87 -7.06 -4.19 -11.41
CA GLY A 87 -7.31 -3.52 -12.69
C GLY A 87 -8.66 -2.80 -12.80
N GLN A 88 -9.60 -3.08 -11.91
CA GLN A 88 -10.86 -2.35 -11.75
C GLN A 88 -10.77 -1.44 -10.53
N ARG A 89 -11.43 -0.28 -10.59
CA ARG A 89 -11.51 0.64 -9.44
C ARG A 89 -12.54 0.13 -8.44
N HIS A 90 -12.10 -0.20 -7.23
CA HIS A 90 -12.99 -0.59 -6.13
C HIS A 90 -13.04 0.53 -5.09
N ALA A 91 -14.22 0.75 -4.53
CA ALA A 91 -14.43 1.69 -3.43
C ALA A 91 -14.57 0.92 -2.12
N HIS A 92 -13.97 1.43 -1.06
CA HIS A 92 -14.00 0.85 0.28
C HIS A 92 -14.29 1.95 1.28
N ILE A 93 -15.24 1.73 2.20
CA ILE A 93 -15.56 2.71 3.24
C ILE A 93 -14.84 2.30 4.52
N VAL A 94 -13.95 3.18 4.98
CA VAL A 94 -13.08 2.96 6.13
C VAL A 94 -13.42 3.96 7.24
N MET A 95 -13.27 3.54 8.49
CA MET A 95 -13.42 4.42 9.65
C MET A 95 -12.14 5.21 9.86
N LEU A 96 -12.28 6.52 10.11
CA LEU A 96 -11.18 7.42 10.41
C LEU A 96 -11.01 7.51 11.92
N ASP A 97 -9.78 7.36 12.37
CA ASP A 97 -9.39 7.74 13.72
C ASP A 97 -9.33 9.29 13.79
N PRO A 98 -9.88 9.92 14.85
CA PRO A 98 -9.90 11.38 15.00
C PRO A 98 -8.50 12.02 14.97
N GLU A 99 -7.46 11.30 15.39
CA GLU A 99 -6.08 11.79 15.43
C GLU A 99 -5.39 11.71 14.06
N THR A 100 -5.98 10.98 13.10
CA THR A 100 -5.37 10.84 11.77
C THR A 100 -5.75 12.03 10.89
N SER A 101 -4.77 12.88 10.58
CA SER A 101 -4.91 13.92 9.56
C SER A 101 -4.88 13.30 8.16
N LEU A 102 -5.97 13.46 7.42
CA LEU A 102 -6.16 12.93 6.06
C LEU A 102 -6.80 13.99 5.18
N GLU A 103 -6.32 14.08 3.95
CA GLU A 103 -6.83 14.98 2.92
C GLU A 103 -7.39 14.21 1.72
N LEU A 104 -8.28 14.86 0.96
CA LEU A 104 -8.73 14.34 -0.31
C LEU A 104 -7.55 14.24 -1.28
N GLY A 105 -7.39 13.09 -1.92
CA GLY A 105 -6.28 12.78 -2.82
C GLY A 105 -5.08 12.12 -2.15
N ASP A 106 -5.06 11.98 -0.83
CA ASP A 106 -4.00 11.24 -0.12
C ASP A 106 -3.97 9.78 -0.59
N ILE A 107 -2.75 9.26 -0.83
CA ILE A 107 -2.53 7.84 -1.04
C ILE A 107 -2.23 7.22 0.31
N VAL A 108 -3.05 6.24 0.70
CA VAL A 108 -3.02 5.64 2.02
C VAL A 108 -2.99 4.12 1.94
N SER A 109 -2.60 3.49 3.04
CA SER A 109 -2.73 2.05 3.26
C SER A 109 -3.47 1.76 4.56
N THR A 110 -4.50 0.92 4.50
CA THR A 110 -5.24 0.46 5.68
C THR A 110 -5.92 -0.89 5.42
N ASN A 111 -6.47 -1.50 6.47
CA ASN A 111 -7.26 -2.71 6.37
C ASN A 111 -8.75 -2.37 6.22
N VAL A 112 -9.34 -2.77 5.10
CA VAL A 112 -10.73 -2.44 4.75
C VAL A 112 -11.77 -3.43 5.28
N VAL A 113 -11.31 -4.48 5.98
CA VAL A 113 -12.14 -5.53 6.60
C VAL A 113 -12.11 -5.39 8.13
N ARG A 114 -10.95 -5.07 8.70
CA ARG A 114 -10.77 -4.79 10.13
C ARG A 114 -10.96 -3.30 10.39
N CYS A 115 -12.20 -2.90 10.60
CA CYS A 115 -12.58 -1.51 10.86
C CYS A 115 -11.87 -0.96 12.12
N GLY A 116 -11.44 0.31 12.05
CA GLY A 116 -10.62 0.94 13.09
C GLY A 116 -9.13 0.65 12.98
N THR A 117 -8.68 -0.09 11.97
CA THR A 117 -7.25 -0.21 11.69
C THR A 117 -6.67 1.16 11.36
N PRO A 118 -5.57 1.59 12.02
CA PRO A 118 -4.95 2.89 11.75
C PRO A 118 -4.59 3.05 10.28
N ILE A 119 -4.91 4.23 9.74
CA ILE A 119 -4.63 4.57 8.35
C ILE A 119 -3.22 5.12 8.25
N ARG A 120 -2.40 4.52 7.38
CA ARG A 120 -1.05 4.97 7.09
C ARG A 120 -1.07 5.84 5.83
N VAL A 121 -0.76 7.12 5.96
CA VAL A 121 -0.55 7.99 4.80
C VAL A 121 0.79 7.66 4.16
N LEU A 122 0.78 7.30 2.88
CA LEU A 122 1.98 6.99 2.11
C LEU A 122 2.47 8.21 1.33
N SER A 123 1.55 9.02 0.84
CA SER A 123 1.85 10.32 0.23
C SER A 123 0.64 11.24 0.32
N HIS A 124 0.88 12.51 0.66
CA HIS A 124 -0.17 13.51 0.64
C HIS A 124 -0.56 13.90 -0.79
N ALA A 125 -1.80 14.37 -0.95
CA ALA A 125 -2.25 15.02 -2.17
C ALA A 125 -1.26 16.13 -2.54
N ARG A 126 -0.76 16.12 -3.79
CA ARG A 126 0.06 17.24 -4.26
C ARG A 126 -0.84 18.47 -4.36
N ALA A 127 -0.47 19.54 -3.67
CA ALA A 127 -1.08 20.84 -3.88
C ALA A 127 -1.00 21.17 -5.38
N PRO A 128 -2.10 21.62 -6.01
CA PRO A 128 -2.01 22.12 -7.37
C PRO A 128 -1.03 23.28 -7.38
N HIS A 129 0.08 23.12 -8.12
CA HIS A 129 0.93 24.25 -8.45
C HIS A 129 0.08 25.19 -9.33
N GLY A 130 -0.31 26.32 -8.75
CA GLY A 130 -1.06 27.37 -9.43
C GLY A 130 -0.28 28.05 -10.55
#